data_AF-A0A2X2K1F6-F1
#
_entry.id   AF-A0A2X2K1F6-F1
#
_cell.length_a   1.000
_cell.length_b   1.000
_cell.length_c   1.000
_cell.angle_alpha   90.00
_cell.angle_beta   90.00
_cell.angle_gamma   90.00
#
_symmetry.space_group_name_H-M   'P 1'
#
loop_
_entity.id
_entity.type
_entity.pdbx_description
1 polymer ?
#
loop_
_entity_poly.entity_id
_entity_poly.type
_entity_poly.pdbx_seq_one_letter_code
_entity_poly.pdbx_strand_id
1 'polypeptide(L)' 'MLARTIQDKLQVNNCVTVEPGVYIEGLGGIRIEDDILITENGCQVFTKCTKDLIVLT' A
#
# COMPACT_ATOMS: atom_id res chain seq x y z
N MET A 1 4.28 -8.04 -0.78
CA MET A 1 3.91 -7.40 0.50
C MET A 1 5.16 -6.94 1.20
N LEU A 2 5.23 -5.66 1.54
CA LEU A 2 6.33 -5.10 2.32
C LEU A 2 6.06 -5.31 3.81
N ALA A 3 7.07 -5.72 4.56
CA ALA A 3 7.01 -5.79 6.01
C ALA A 3 8.26 -5.15 6.61
N ARG A 4 8.13 -4.60 7.81
CA ARG A 4 9.22 -3.89 8.52
C ARG A 4 10.49 -4.72 8.70
N THR A 5 10.35 -6.04 8.75
CA THR A 5 11.45 -6.98 9.04
C THR A 5 12.23 -7.39 7.80
N ILE A 6 11.76 -7.06 6.60
CA ILE A 6 12.41 -7.45 5.35
C ILE A 6 13.62 -6.55 5.13
N GLN A 7 14.78 -7.15 4.82
CA GLN A 7 16.03 -6.42 4.55
C GLN A 7 16.41 -6.40 3.06
N ASP A 8 15.73 -7.21 2.25
CA ASP A 8 15.99 -7.29 0.81
C ASP A 8 15.66 -5.97 0.12
N LYS A 9 16.50 -5.61 -0.86
CA LYS A 9 16.27 -4.44 -1.70
C LYS A 9 15.25 -4.77 -2.78
N LEU A 10 14.28 -3.88 -2.96
CA LEU A 10 13.35 -3.95 -4.10
C LEU A 10 14.10 -3.84 -5.42
N GLN A 11 13.70 -4.67 -6.38
CA GLN A 11 14.29 -4.73 -7.73
C GLN A 11 13.31 -4.19 -8.77
N VAL A 12 13.84 -3.66 -9.87
CA VAL A 12 13.04 -3.28 -11.04
C VAL A 12 12.17 -4.47 -11.49
N ASN A 13 10.94 -4.19 -11.88
CA ASN A 13 9.88 -5.16 -12.22
C ASN A 13 9.27 -5.93 -11.05
N ASN A 14 9.63 -5.62 -9.80
CA ASN A 14 8.85 -6.13 -8.66
C ASN A 14 7.49 -5.44 -8.60
N CYS A 15 6.43 -6.23 -8.41
CA CYS A 15 5.10 -5.74 -8.06
C CYS A 15 4.89 -5.97 -6.57
N VAL A 16 4.57 -4.90 -5.82
CA VAL A 16 4.37 -4.97 -4.37
C VAL A 16 3.18 -4.12 -3.95
N THR A 17 2.60 -4.48 -2.80
CA THR A 17 1.56 -3.71 -2.12
C THR A 17 2.20 -2.73 -1.14
N VAL A 18 1.66 -1.51 -1.07
CA VAL A 18 1.91 -0.53 -0.02
C VAL A 18 0.61 -0.32 0.75
N GLU A 19 0.52 -0.90 1.95
CA GLU A 19 -0.76 -1.12 2.65
C GLU A 19 -0.74 -0.79 4.15
N PRO A 20 -0.37 0.43 4.55
CA PRO A 20 -0.39 0.81 5.97
C PRO A 20 -1.81 0.72 6.56
N GLY A 21 -1.90 0.26 7.81
CA GLY A 21 -3.16 0.22 8.53
C GLY A 21 -3.02 0.52 10.02
N VAL A 22 -4.09 1.06 10.59
CA VAL A 22 -4.24 1.33 12.02
C VAL A 22 -5.50 0.64 12.50
N TYR A 23 -5.38 -0.12 13.59
CA TYR A 23 -6.47 -0.92 14.15
C TYR A 23 -6.57 -0.62 15.64
N ILE A 24 -7.79 -0.32 16.09
CA ILE A 24 -8.13 -0.03 17.48
C ILE A 24 -9.19 -1.03 17.92
N GLU A 25 -8.83 -1.85 18.90
CA GLU A 25 -9.71 -2.86 19.47
C GLU A 25 -11.01 -2.23 20.00
N GLY A 26 -12.15 -2.85 19.71
CA GLY A 26 -13.47 -2.37 20.10
C GLY A 26 -14.01 -1.17 19.31
N LEU A 27 -13.22 -0.56 18.43
CA LEU A 27 -13.63 0.57 17.59
C LEU A 27 -13.66 0.22 16.08
N GLY A 28 -12.59 -0.41 15.58
CA GLY A 28 -12.45 -0.77 14.17
C GLY A 28 -11.02 -0.56 13.66
N GLY A 29 -10.88 -0.39 12.34
CA GLY A 29 -9.59 -0.11 11.74
C GLY A 29 -9.70 0.41 10.31
N ILE A 30 -8.60 0.99 9.84
CA ILE A 30 -8.45 1.51 8.48
C ILE A 30 -7.18 0.92 7.87
N ARG A 31 -7.27 0.55 6.59
CA ARG A 31 -6.13 0.22 5.74
C ARG A 31 -6.34 0.90 4.40
N ILE A 32 -5.31 1.59 3.91
CA ILE A 32 -5.27 2.17 2.57
C ILE A 32 -4.18 1.41 1.82
N GLU A 33 -4.49 0.96 0.61
CA GLU A 33 -3.65 0.03 -0.14
C GLU A 33 -3.54 0.44 -1.61
N ASP A 34 -2.30 0.43 -2.12
CA ASP A 34 -1.97 0.60 -3.54
C ASP A 34 -1.09 -0.58 -4.01
N ASP A 35 -1.36 -1.06 -5.23
CA ASP A 35 -0.43 -1.91 -5.97
C ASP A 35 0.57 -1.03 -6.75
N ILE A 36 1.87 -1.29 -6.58
CA ILE A 36 2.93 -0.53 -7.24
C ILE A 36 3.91 -1.44 -7.98
N LEU A 37 4.37 -0.97 -9.15
CA LEU A 37 5.47 -1.55 -9.91
C LEU A 37 6.75 -0.75 -9.67
N ILE A 38 7.83 -1.42 -9.31
CA ILE A 38 9.15 -0.80 -9.20
C ILE A 38 9.73 -0.62 -10.60
N THR A 39 10.11 0.61 -10.92
CA THR A 39 10.71 1.03 -12.20
C THR A 39 12.17 1.39 -11.97
N GLU A 40 12.92 1.65 -13.04
CA GLU A 40 14.33 2.06 -12.95
C GLU A 40 14.55 3.32 -12.11
N ASN A 41 13.58 4.26 -12.10
CA ASN A 41 13.72 5.58 -11.47
C ASN A 41 12.70 5.85 -10.36
N GLY A 42 12.04 4.82 -9.81
CA GLY A 42 11.01 4.98 -8.77
C GLY A 42 9.96 3.89 -8.83
N CYS A 43 8.69 4.24 -8.62
CA CYS A 43 7.57 3.31 -8.76
C CYS A 43 6.41 3.91 -9.55
N GLN A 44 5.61 3.04 -10.16
CA GLN A 44 4.35 3.38 -10.82
C GLN A 44 3.21 2.78 -10.01
N VAL A 45 2.20 3.59 -9.69
CA VAL A 45 0.97 3.15 -9.01
C VAL A 45 -0.03 2.63 -10.03
N PHE A 46 -0.56 1.42 -9.81
CA PHE A 46 -1.60 0.82 -10.64
C PHE A 46 -3.01 1.12 -10.12
N THR A 47 -3.17 1.19 -8.80
CA THR A 47 -4.45 1.49 -8.16
C THR A 47 -4.79 2.98 -8.28
N LYS A 48 -5.91 3.28 -8.97
CA LYS A 48 -6.37 4.65 -9.26
C LYS A 48 -7.51 5.13 -8.36
N CYS A 49 -7.95 4.29 -7.42
CA CYS A 49 -8.98 4.63 -6.46
C CYS A 49 -8.55 5.85 -5.62
N THR A 50 -9.52 6.69 -5.23
CA THR A 50 -9.22 7.74 -4.24
C THR A 50 -8.83 7.09 -2.91
N LYS A 51 -7.93 7.78 -2.19
CA LYS A 51 -7.53 7.46 -0.82
C LYS A 51 -8.30 8.29 0.21
N ASP A 52 -9.20 9.16 -0.26
CA ASP A 52 -10.06 9.95 0.60
C ASP A 52 -11.14 9.08 1.24
N LEU A 53 -11.58 9.47 2.42
CA LEU A 53 -12.72 8.85 3.08
C LEU A 53 -14.00 9.12 2.28
N ILE A 54 -14.60 8.06 1.75
CA ILE A 54 -15.94 8.12 1.13
C ILE A 54 -16.96 7.63 2.16
N VAL A 55 -17.98 8.46 2.41
CA VAL A 55 -19.15 8.08 3.22
C VAL A 55 -20.28 7.70 2.28
N LEU A 56 -20.73 6.45 2.36
CA LEU A 56 -21.85 5.95 1.58
C LEU A 56 -23.15 6.26 2.35
N THR A 57 -24.10 6.90 1.67
CA THR A 57 -25.43 7.25 2.20
C THR A 57 -26.45 6.17 1.92
#